data_AF-A0A536M5L7-F1
#
_entry.id   AF-A0A536M5L7-F1
#
_cell.length_a   1.000
_cell.length_b   1.000
_cell.length_c   1.000
_cell.angle_alpha   90.00
_cell.angle_beta   90.00
_cell.angle_gamma   90.00
#
_symmetry.space_group_name_H-M   'P 1'
#
loop_
_entity.id
_entity.type
_entity.pdbx_description
1 polymer ?
#
loop_
_entity_poly.entity_id
_entity_poly.type
_entity_poly.pdbx_seq_one_letter_code
_entity_poly.pdbx_strand_id
1 'polypeptide(L)'
;MTRLKLGPKTVTVKAKAMPDIRPEPVVTDTYVRFTQTCGGRTGVPAPRPVSRKPLFQIDSAVAWTTLSLTIHADGHTERELVGASCFPRHWIYDDEGELVMQTGLTDFSTWINDAFGERTPWGDYDSPAMVQPVESMLERELASIITGDGKEKSREISKGNILIEQGAAGDEMFLVLDGTFAIEVDGQPVAQVGPGAIIGERAVVEKGSRTATVRAITACRVVRVPRRYADERELSEIARGHRREEA
;
A
#
# COMPACT_ATOMS: atom_id res chain seq x y z
N MET A 1 12.70 2.77 16.69
CA MET A 1 14.08 2.25 16.64
C MET A 1 14.02 0.76 16.40
N THR A 2 14.84 0.21 15.51
CA THR A 2 14.85 -1.23 15.21
C THR A 2 16.10 -1.86 15.80
N ARG A 3 15.95 -2.97 16.52
CA ARG A 3 17.07 -3.73 17.10
C ARG A 3 17.27 -5.01 16.31
N LEU A 4 18.51 -5.28 15.95
CA LEU A 4 18.88 -6.42 15.11
C LEU A 4 20.00 -7.18 15.79
N LYS A 5 19.88 -8.51 15.80
CA LYS A 5 20.99 -9.38 16.19
C LYS A 5 21.85 -9.67 14.97
N LEU A 6 23.11 -9.27 15.04
CA LEU A 6 24.16 -9.59 14.07
C LEU A 6 25.18 -10.48 14.80
N GLY A 7 24.96 -11.79 14.73
CA GLY A 7 25.70 -12.76 15.54
C GLY A 7 25.52 -12.49 17.05
N PRO A 8 26.59 -12.39 17.86
CA PRO A 8 26.49 -12.10 19.29
C PRO A 8 26.22 -10.62 19.62
N LYS A 9 26.25 -9.72 18.62
CA LYS A 9 26.08 -8.27 18.83
C LYS A 9 24.66 -7.83 18.48
N THR A 10 24.15 -6.84 19.22
CA THR A 10 22.90 -6.15 18.89
C THR A 10 23.21 -4.78 18.30
N VAL A 11 22.70 -4.51 17.11
CA VAL A 11 22.78 -3.19 16.46
C VAL A 11 21.43 -2.51 16.56
N THR A 12 21.42 -1.23 16.93
CA THR A 12 20.20 -0.41 16.97
C THR A 12 20.25 0.61 15.84
N VAL A 13 19.25 0.56 14.97
CA VAL A 13 19.08 1.52 13.87
C VAL A 13 17.93 2.47 14.24
N LYS A 14 18.24 3.76 14.31
CA LYS A 14 17.24 4.81 14.58
C LYS A 14 16.74 5.37 13.26
N ALA A 15 15.43 5.53 13.16
CA ALA A 15 14.86 6.34 12.08
C ALA A 15 15.34 7.78 12.23
N LYS A 16 15.60 8.45 11.11
CA LYS A 16 16.06 9.84 11.06
C LYS A 16 15.26 10.57 9.99
N ALA A 17 14.46 11.54 10.42
CA ALA A 17 13.79 12.46 9.51
C ALA A 17 14.82 13.20 8.66
N MET A 18 14.50 13.36 7.38
CA MET A 18 15.27 14.19 6.46
C MET A 18 14.57 15.55 6.31
N PRO A 19 15.31 16.62 5.93
CA PRO A 19 14.69 17.92 5.72
C PRO A 19 13.60 17.83 4.66
N ASP A 20 12.44 18.44 4.92
CA ASP A 20 11.37 18.52 3.92
C ASP A 20 11.87 19.26 2.68
N ILE A 21 11.48 18.77 1.50
CA ILE A 21 11.73 19.45 0.23
C ILE A 21 10.46 20.23 -0.11
N ARG A 22 10.61 21.54 -0.26
CA ARG A 22 9.51 22.47 -0.54
C ARG A 22 9.92 23.37 -1.69
N PRO A 23 9.64 22.98 -2.95
CA PRO A 23 9.86 23.84 -4.10
C PRO A 23 9.03 25.12 -4.00
N GLU A 24 9.44 26.16 -4.73
CA GLU A 24 8.61 27.36 -4.88
C GLU A 24 7.22 26.98 -5.45
N PRO A 25 6.12 27.53 -4.91
CA PRO A 25 4.79 27.25 -5.40
C PRO A 25 4.64 27.64 -6.87
N VAL A 26 3.88 26.86 -7.62
CA VAL A 26 3.47 27.23 -8.98
C VAL A 26 2.30 28.18 -8.87
N VAL A 27 2.50 29.45 -9.22
CA VAL A 27 1.48 30.50 -9.15
C VAL A 27 0.97 30.82 -10.56
N THR A 28 -0.34 30.85 -10.70
CA THR A 28 -1.05 31.30 -11.91
C THR A 28 -2.15 32.30 -11.53
N ASP A 29 -2.83 32.87 -12.52
CA ASP A 29 -3.96 33.76 -12.28
C ASP A 29 -5.17 33.05 -11.64
N THR A 30 -5.27 31.73 -11.79
CA THR A 30 -6.46 30.95 -11.40
C THR A 30 -6.19 29.95 -10.28
N TYR A 31 -4.93 29.65 -9.96
CA TYR A 31 -4.58 28.76 -8.86
C TYR A 31 -3.15 28.97 -8.35
N VAL A 32 -2.92 28.49 -7.13
CA VAL A 32 -1.58 28.27 -6.55
C VAL A 32 -1.42 26.80 -6.19
N ARG A 33 -0.35 26.16 -6.66
CA ARG A 33 -0.03 24.77 -6.35
C ARG A 33 1.22 24.70 -5.47
N PHE A 34 1.06 24.08 -4.31
CA PHE A 34 2.12 23.77 -3.37
C PHE A 34 2.52 22.30 -3.54
N THR A 35 3.81 22.00 -3.49
CA THR A 35 4.32 20.62 -3.47
C THR A 35 5.25 20.48 -2.28
N GLN A 36 5.13 19.38 -1.54
CA GLN A 36 6.04 19.07 -0.44
C GLN A 36 6.36 17.59 -0.41
N THR A 37 7.66 17.28 -0.33
CA THR A 37 8.15 15.94 -0.01
C THR A 37 8.62 15.89 1.43
N CYS A 38 8.12 14.91 2.18
CA CYS A 38 8.57 14.61 3.53
C CYS A 38 9.01 13.15 3.63
N GLY A 39 9.81 12.83 4.64
CA GLY A 39 10.23 11.46 4.90
C GLY A 39 11.57 11.36 5.61
N GLY A 40 12.20 10.20 5.46
CA GLY A 40 13.55 10.02 5.94
C GLY A 40 13.99 8.57 6.05
N ARG A 41 15.15 8.41 6.67
CA ARG A 41 15.76 7.10 6.89
C ARG A 41 14.94 6.30 7.87
N THR A 42 14.54 5.11 7.46
CA THR A 42 13.78 4.19 8.29
C THR A 42 14.67 3.48 9.31
N GLY A 43 14.05 2.75 10.23
CA GLY A 43 14.77 1.83 11.12
C GLY A 43 15.21 0.53 10.44
N VAL A 44 14.89 0.30 9.17
CA VAL A 44 15.19 -0.97 8.50
C VAL A 44 16.68 -0.97 8.09
N PRO A 45 17.49 -1.93 8.60
CA PRO A 45 18.89 -2.04 8.19
C PRO A 45 18.98 -2.56 6.75
N ALA A 46 19.81 -1.93 5.93
CA ALA A 46 20.17 -2.48 4.63
C ALA A 46 21.69 -2.64 4.58
N PRO A 47 22.24 -3.85 4.86
CA PRO A 47 23.66 -4.10 4.72
C PRO A 47 24.04 -4.06 3.24
N ARG A 48 24.96 -3.16 2.88
CA ARG A 48 25.44 -3.01 1.51
C ARG A 48 26.95 -3.27 1.44
N PRO A 49 27.44 -4.05 0.47
CA PRO A 49 28.87 -4.16 0.20
C PRO A 49 29.42 -2.80 -0.21
N VAL A 50 30.62 -2.45 0.27
CA VAL A 50 31.33 -1.23 -0.14
C VAL A 50 32.77 -1.56 -0.49
N SER A 51 33.35 -0.78 -1.41
CA SER A 51 34.69 -1.02 -1.96
C SER A 51 35.84 -0.71 -0.99
N ARG A 52 35.56 -0.01 0.12
CA ARG A 52 36.55 0.39 1.13
C ARG A 52 36.20 -0.18 2.50
N LYS A 53 37.20 -0.45 3.34
CA LYS A 53 36.96 -0.96 4.70
C LYS A 53 36.17 0.05 5.55
N PRO A 54 35.19 -0.40 6.36
CA PRO A 54 34.70 -1.78 6.45
C PRO A 54 33.93 -2.17 5.18
N LEU A 55 34.18 -3.38 4.63
CA LEU A 55 33.66 -3.84 3.33
C LEU A 55 32.11 -3.99 3.27
N PHE A 56 31.42 -3.58 4.32
CA PHE A 56 29.97 -3.47 4.39
C PHE A 56 29.59 -2.23 5.19
N GLN A 57 28.57 -1.52 4.72
CA GLN A 57 27.92 -0.42 5.43
C GLN A 57 26.48 -0.81 5.73
N ILE A 58 26.01 -0.49 6.94
CA ILE A 58 24.58 -0.55 7.26
C ILE A 58 24.05 0.86 7.03
N ASP A 59 23.31 1.03 5.95
CA ASP A 59 22.55 2.26 5.69
C ASP A 59 21.06 1.98 5.89
N SER A 60 20.29 3.03 6.15
CA SER A 60 18.84 2.92 6.33
C SER A 60 18.15 3.30 5.04
N ALA A 61 17.29 2.42 4.53
CA ALA A 61 16.42 2.74 3.40
C ALA A 61 15.53 3.94 3.73
N VAL A 62 15.28 4.79 2.74
CA VAL A 62 14.50 6.01 2.88
C VAL A 62 13.04 5.74 2.54
N ALA A 63 12.11 6.19 3.37
CA ALA A 63 10.70 6.25 3.02
C ALA A 63 10.32 7.72 2.80
N TRP A 64 9.49 8.01 1.80
CA TRP A 64 9.06 9.37 1.50
C TRP A 64 7.66 9.43 0.91
N THR A 65 7.05 10.59 1.04
CA THR A 65 5.74 10.93 0.51
C THR A 65 5.83 12.33 -0.07
N THR A 66 5.37 12.52 -1.30
CA THR A 66 5.26 13.81 -1.98
C THR A 66 3.79 14.10 -2.21
N LEU A 67 3.29 15.14 -1.55
CA LEU A 67 1.91 15.62 -1.71
C LEU A 67 1.91 16.95 -2.45
N SER A 68 0.81 17.20 -3.17
CA SER A 68 0.49 18.53 -3.64
C SER A 68 -0.89 18.97 -3.18
N LEU A 69 -1.02 20.29 -3.00
CA LEU A 69 -2.25 20.99 -2.72
C LEU A 69 -2.39 22.12 -3.74
N THR A 70 -3.43 22.06 -4.57
CA THR A 70 -3.80 23.15 -5.46
C THR A 70 -4.96 23.91 -4.84
N ILE A 71 -4.84 25.24 -4.72
CA ILE A 71 -5.89 26.14 -4.26
C ILE A 71 -6.29 27.01 -5.44
N HIS A 72 -7.57 26.94 -5.84
CA HIS A 72 -8.09 27.69 -6.97
C HIS A 72 -8.74 29.00 -6.53
N ALA A 73 -8.76 29.99 -7.43
CA ALA A 73 -9.28 31.33 -7.16
C ALA A 73 -10.79 31.36 -6.90
N ASP A 74 -11.53 30.36 -7.37
CA ASP A 74 -12.96 30.16 -7.10
C ASP A 74 -13.25 29.48 -5.74
N GLY A 75 -12.20 29.13 -4.98
CA GLY A 75 -12.28 28.58 -3.64
C GLY A 75 -12.25 27.05 -3.53
N HIS A 76 -12.19 26.30 -4.64
CA HIS A 76 -12.00 24.85 -4.55
C HIS A 76 -10.53 24.47 -4.32
N THR A 77 -10.31 23.29 -3.75
CA THR A 77 -8.98 22.74 -3.51
C THR A 77 -8.85 21.33 -4.05
N GLU A 78 -7.73 21.04 -4.69
CA GLU A 78 -7.37 19.70 -5.14
C GLU A 78 -6.17 19.20 -4.33
N ARG A 79 -6.19 17.90 -4.01
CA ARG A 79 -5.13 17.23 -3.24
C ARG A 79 -4.65 16.05 -4.06
N GLU A 80 -3.34 15.85 -4.13
CA GLU A 80 -2.76 14.77 -4.94
C GLU A 80 -1.57 14.14 -4.21
N LEU A 81 -1.50 12.81 -4.24
CA LEU A 81 -0.30 12.07 -3.90
C LEU A 81 0.57 11.95 -5.16
N VAL A 82 1.52 12.88 -5.30
CA VAL A 82 2.39 13.02 -6.48
C VAL A 82 3.43 11.90 -6.55
N GLY A 83 4.01 11.56 -5.41
CA GLY A 83 5.11 10.60 -5.32
C GLY A 83 5.15 9.92 -3.96
N ALA A 84 5.65 8.69 -3.93
CA ALA A 84 5.80 7.94 -2.69
C ALA A 84 6.83 6.82 -2.84
N SER A 85 7.54 6.50 -1.77
CA SER A 85 8.32 5.27 -1.72
C SER A 85 7.39 4.06 -1.85
N CYS A 86 7.78 3.05 -2.64
CA CYS A 86 6.98 1.83 -2.84
C CYS A 86 6.89 0.93 -1.59
N PHE A 87 7.54 1.30 -0.49
CA PHE A 87 7.34 0.75 0.84
C PHE A 87 7.79 1.80 1.90
N PRO A 88 7.22 1.81 3.12
CA PRO A 88 5.98 1.15 3.52
C PRO A 88 4.76 1.75 2.80
N ARG A 89 3.57 1.19 3.05
CA ARG A 89 2.30 1.79 2.62
C ARG A 89 2.13 3.19 3.21
N HIS A 90 1.61 4.11 2.41
CA HIS A 90 1.27 5.47 2.82
C HIS A 90 -0.25 5.63 2.89
N TRP A 91 -0.70 6.27 3.97
CA TRP A 91 -2.10 6.63 4.21
C TRP A 91 -2.16 8.13 4.41
N ILE A 92 -3.01 8.81 3.64
CA ILE A 92 -3.16 10.26 3.67
C ILE A 92 -4.51 10.59 4.26
N TYR A 93 -4.50 11.38 5.32
CA TYR A 93 -5.68 11.82 6.04
C TYR A 93 -5.95 13.29 5.73
N ASP A 94 -7.22 13.69 5.71
CA ASP A 94 -7.59 15.09 5.66
C ASP A 94 -7.49 15.78 7.04
N ASP A 95 -7.93 17.03 7.10
CA ASP A 95 -7.93 17.86 8.30
C ASP A 95 -8.96 17.43 9.35
N GLU A 96 -9.96 16.63 8.97
CA GLU A 96 -10.91 16.01 9.90
C GLU A 96 -10.39 14.67 10.46
N GLY A 97 -9.29 14.16 9.88
CA GLY A 97 -8.67 12.89 10.25
C GLY A 97 -9.24 11.69 9.50
N GLU A 98 -10.05 11.92 8.46
CA GLU A 98 -10.60 10.89 7.61
C GLU A 98 -9.57 10.45 6.56
N LEU A 99 -9.51 9.14 6.26
CA LEU A 99 -8.57 8.60 5.28
C LEU A 99 -9.06 8.94 3.87
N VAL A 100 -8.28 9.70 3.11
CA VAL A 100 -8.68 10.20 1.78
C VAL A 100 -7.88 9.61 0.63
N MET A 101 -6.65 9.13 0.87
CA MET A 101 -5.85 8.45 -0.16
C MET A 101 -4.96 7.37 0.47
N GLN A 102 -4.62 6.35 -0.32
CA GLN A 102 -3.61 5.37 0.05
C GLN A 102 -2.81 4.86 -1.15
N THR A 103 -1.56 4.44 -0.91
CA THR A 103 -0.73 3.82 -1.95
C THR A 103 -1.08 2.36 -2.17
N GLY A 104 -1.24 1.98 -3.42
CA GLY A 104 -1.68 0.64 -3.83
C GLY A 104 -0.60 -0.42 -4.02
N LEU A 105 0.69 -0.06 -3.98
CA LEU A 105 1.80 -1.00 -4.17
C LEU A 105 2.74 -0.97 -2.95
N THR A 106 3.09 -2.15 -2.43
CA THR A 106 4.01 -2.32 -1.30
C THR A 106 5.18 -3.24 -1.67
N ASP A 107 6.02 -2.81 -2.60
CA ASP A 107 7.17 -3.59 -3.08
C ASP A 107 8.40 -3.40 -2.18
N PHE A 108 8.47 -4.20 -1.11
CA PHE A 108 9.62 -4.20 -0.19
C PHE A 108 10.94 -4.52 -0.90
N SER A 109 10.92 -5.43 -1.88
CA SER A 109 12.13 -5.90 -2.57
C SER A 109 12.74 -4.81 -3.42
N THR A 110 11.93 -4.08 -4.19
CA THR A 110 12.40 -2.91 -4.93
C THR A 110 12.84 -1.82 -3.96
N TRP A 111 12.04 -1.53 -2.93
CA TRP A 111 12.35 -0.48 -1.96
C TRP A 111 13.68 -0.70 -1.22
N ILE A 112 13.95 -1.90 -0.70
CA ILE A 112 15.18 -2.19 0.06
C ILE A 112 16.44 -2.16 -0.80
N ASN A 113 16.31 -2.18 -2.13
CA ASN A 113 17.42 -2.03 -3.06
C ASN A 113 17.55 -0.58 -3.55
N ASP A 114 16.43 0.12 -3.73
CA ASP A 114 16.39 1.36 -4.51
C ASP A 114 16.20 2.62 -3.68
N ALA A 115 15.77 2.51 -2.43
CA ALA A 115 15.50 3.66 -1.56
C ALA A 115 16.74 4.28 -0.90
N PHE A 116 17.78 4.56 -1.68
CA PHE A 116 19.04 5.17 -1.21
C PHE A 116 19.61 6.15 -2.24
N GLY A 117 20.34 7.16 -1.73
CA GLY A 117 21.15 8.05 -2.56
C GLY A 117 20.32 8.77 -3.62
N GLU A 118 20.82 8.76 -4.86
CA GLU A 118 20.24 9.46 -6.02
C GLU A 118 18.85 8.97 -6.42
N ARG A 119 18.46 7.76 -5.99
CA ARG A 119 17.14 7.17 -6.28
C ARG A 119 16.08 7.57 -5.24
N THR A 120 16.27 8.73 -4.62
CA THR A 120 15.35 9.30 -3.64
C THR A 120 15.18 10.78 -3.91
N PRO A 121 14.13 11.44 -3.37
CA PRO A 121 13.91 12.86 -3.61
C PRO A 121 15.07 13.75 -3.16
N TRP A 122 15.90 13.28 -2.23
CA TRP A 122 17.10 13.99 -1.76
C TRP A 122 18.34 13.78 -2.65
N GLY A 123 18.19 13.13 -3.80
CA GLY A 123 19.28 12.94 -4.75
C GLY A 123 18.87 12.95 -6.23
N ASP A 124 17.69 13.47 -6.56
CA ASP A 124 17.17 13.76 -7.92
C ASP A 124 16.14 12.77 -8.52
N TYR A 125 15.55 11.88 -7.71
CA TYR A 125 14.48 10.98 -8.17
C TYR A 125 13.28 10.96 -7.23
N ASP A 126 12.08 11.25 -7.75
CA ASP A 126 10.83 10.98 -7.05
C ASP A 126 10.04 9.89 -7.80
N SER A 127 9.64 8.85 -7.07
CA SER A 127 8.86 7.75 -7.66
C SER A 127 7.40 8.16 -7.74
N PRO A 128 6.74 8.03 -8.91
CA PRO A 128 5.31 8.30 -9.00
C PRO A 128 4.52 7.38 -8.07
N ALA A 129 3.51 7.92 -7.39
CA ALA A 129 2.65 7.15 -6.51
C ALA A 129 1.46 6.57 -7.29
N MET A 130 1.23 5.26 -7.17
CA MET A 130 -0.01 4.64 -7.63
C MET A 130 -1.04 4.71 -6.49
N VAL A 131 -2.02 5.59 -6.63
CA VAL A 131 -3.13 5.73 -5.67
C VAL A 131 -4.17 4.65 -5.92
N GLN A 132 -4.69 4.06 -4.85
CA GLN A 132 -5.81 3.12 -4.89
C GLN A 132 -7.01 3.63 -4.10
N PRO A 133 -8.22 3.07 -4.35
CA PRO A 133 -9.39 3.32 -3.51
C PRO A 133 -9.06 3.09 -2.03
N VAL A 134 -9.63 3.92 -1.16
CA VAL A 134 -9.37 3.90 0.28
C VAL A 134 -10.03 2.66 0.91
N GLU A 135 -9.23 1.88 1.64
CA GLU A 135 -9.73 0.80 2.50
C GLU A 135 -10.75 1.32 3.52
N SER A 136 -11.83 0.57 3.71
CA SER A 136 -12.77 0.85 4.79
C SER A 136 -12.12 0.64 6.17
N MET A 137 -12.65 1.33 7.20
CA MET A 137 -12.19 1.17 8.59
C MET A 137 -12.22 -0.29 9.08
N LEU A 138 -13.23 -1.04 8.63
CA LEU A 138 -13.39 -2.45 8.97
C LEU A 138 -12.31 -3.32 8.31
N GLU A 139 -11.98 -3.08 7.04
CA GLU A 139 -10.87 -3.78 6.38
C GLU A 139 -9.53 -3.52 7.07
N ARG A 140 -9.32 -2.28 7.54
CA ARG A 140 -8.12 -1.91 8.31
C ARG A 140 -8.04 -2.66 9.65
N GLU A 141 -9.15 -2.74 10.38
CA GLU A 141 -9.21 -3.46 11.65
C GLU A 141 -8.93 -4.95 11.45
N LEU A 142 -9.57 -5.57 10.46
CA LEU A 142 -9.36 -6.96 10.11
C LEU A 142 -7.92 -7.22 9.66
N ALA A 143 -7.35 -6.36 8.82
CA ALA A 143 -5.97 -6.48 8.36
C ALA A 143 -4.97 -6.45 9.52
N SER A 144 -5.20 -5.58 10.51
CA SER A 144 -4.40 -5.49 11.73
C SER A 144 -4.48 -6.80 12.55
N ILE A 145 -5.69 -7.33 12.76
CA ILE A 145 -5.91 -8.58 13.52
C ILE A 145 -5.21 -9.77 12.83
N ILE A 146 -5.42 -9.92 11.52
CA ILE A 146 -4.89 -11.06 10.74
C ILE A 146 -3.36 -11.02 10.69
N THR A 147 -2.79 -9.83 10.50
CA THR A 147 -1.33 -9.64 10.44
C THR A 147 -0.68 -9.80 11.82
N GLY A 148 -1.36 -9.37 12.89
CA GLY A 148 -0.88 -9.48 14.27
C GLY A 148 -0.86 -10.90 14.82
N ASP A 149 -1.80 -11.75 14.40
CA ASP A 149 -1.92 -13.13 14.91
C ASP A 149 -0.82 -14.08 14.38
N GLY A 150 -0.21 -13.77 13.23
CA GLY A 150 0.94 -14.49 12.66
C GLY A 150 0.74 -15.99 12.36
N LYS A 151 -0.49 -16.50 12.46
CA LYS A 151 -0.83 -17.92 12.31
C LYS A 151 -1.02 -18.34 10.86
N GLU A 152 -1.52 -17.45 10.01
CA GLU A 152 -1.83 -17.75 8.61
C GLU A 152 -0.60 -17.48 7.73
N LYS A 153 -0.27 -18.43 6.86
CA LYS A 153 0.85 -18.27 5.91
C LYS A 153 0.40 -17.45 4.71
N SER A 154 1.23 -16.49 4.31
CA SER A 154 1.01 -15.78 3.06
C SER A 154 1.22 -16.69 1.86
N ARG A 155 0.39 -16.49 0.82
CA ARG A 155 0.49 -17.13 -0.49
C ARG A 155 0.92 -16.10 -1.52
N GLU A 156 1.91 -16.44 -2.33
CA GLU A 156 2.35 -15.63 -3.47
C GLU A 156 1.59 -16.03 -4.74
N ILE A 157 1.21 -15.04 -5.54
CA ILE A 157 0.49 -15.19 -6.80
C ILE A 157 1.27 -14.42 -7.87
N SER A 158 1.73 -15.12 -8.90
CA SER A 158 2.43 -14.49 -10.03
C SER A 158 1.49 -13.65 -10.88
N LYS A 159 2.02 -12.60 -11.51
CA LYS A 159 1.29 -11.79 -12.49
C LYS A 159 0.65 -12.68 -13.56
N GLY A 160 -0.62 -12.39 -13.88
CA GLY A 160 -1.45 -13.10 -14.84
C GLY A 160 -2.27 -14.26 -14.24
N ASN A 161 -1.88 -14.76 -13.05
CA ASN A 161 -2.56 -15.90 -12.44
C ASN A 161 -3.88 -15.48 -11.79
N ILE A 162 -4.84 -16.40 -11.81
CA ILE A 162 -6.15 -16.25 -11.18
C ILE A 162 -6.06 -16.73 -9.74
N LEU A 163 -6.54 -15.91 -8.81
CA LEU A 163 -6.70 -16.27 -7.40
C LEU A 163 -8.10 -16.84 -7.12
N ILE A 164 -9.13 -16.21 -7.70
CA ILE A 164 -10.53 -16.62 -7.58
C ILE A 164 -11.12 -16.65 -8.99
N GLU A 165 -11.84 -17.72 -9.36
CA GLU A 165 -12.50 -17.86 -10.65
C GLU A 165 -14.02 -17.71 -10.49
N GLN A 166 -14.65 -16.89 -11.33
CA GLN A 166 -16.10 -16.69 -11.32
C GLN A 166 -16.84 -18.02 -11.54
N GLY A 167 -17.94 -18.23 -10.82
CA GLY A 167 -18.74 -19.46 -10.88
C GLY A 167 -18.17 -20.62 -10.09
N ALA A 168 -16.88 -20.58 -9.69
CA ALA A 168 -16.29 -21.63 -8.87
C ALA A 168 -16.97 -21.71 -7.48
N ALA A 169 -16.99 -22.91 -6.90
CA ALA A 169 -17.35 -23.08 -5.50
C ALA A 169 -16.19 -22.64 -4.60
N GLY A 170 -16.48 -21.89 -3.54
CA GLY A 170 -15.47 -21.56 -2.54
C GLY A 170 -15.97 -20.55 -1.52
N ASP A 171 -15.57 -20.75 -0.27
CA ASP A 171 -15.93 -19.90 0.87
C ASP A 171 -14.71 -19.25 1.55
N GLU A 172 -13.54 -19.35 0.90
CA GLU A 172 -12.33 -18.70 1.38
C GLU A 172 -12.33 -17.21 1.05
N MET A 173 -11.78 -16.41 1.96
CA MET A 173 -11.53 -14.99 1.76
C MET A 173 -10.03 -14.75 1.85
N PHE A 174 -9.57 -13.70 1.18
CA PHE A 174 -8.16 -13.34 1.21
C PHE A 174 -8.01 -11.85 1.49
N LEU A 175 -7.08 -11.52 2.38
CA LEU A 175 -6.58 -10.17 2.56
C LEU A 175 -5.39 -10.00 1.61
N VAL A 176 -5.43 -8.96 0.79
CA VAL A 176 -4.30 -8.62 -0.07
C VAL A 176 -3.22 -7.97 0.80
N LEU A 177 -2.04 -8.59 0.85
CA LEU A 177 -0.90 -8.07 1.60
C LEU A 177 0.07 -7.27 0.72
N ASP A 178 0.14 -7.60 -0.56
CA ASP A 178 0.93 -6.90 -1.56
C ASP A 178 0.42 -7.16 -2.99
N GLY A 179 0.72 -6.26 -3.92
CA GLY A 179 0.35 -6.32 -5.33
C GLY A 179 -1.09 -5.88 -5.64
N THR A 180 -1.45 -5.89 -6.92
CA THR A 180 -2.76 -5.45 -7.43
C THR A 180 -3.45 -6.58 -8.20
N PHE A 181 -4.75 -6.71 -7.97
CA PHE A 181 -5.65 -7.60 -8.68
C PHE A 181 -6.66 -6.81 -9.51
N ALA A 182 -6.98 -7.31 -10.71
CA ALA A 182 -8.16 -6.91 -11.45
C ALA A 182 -9.35 -7.79 -11.04
N ILE A 183 -10.51 -7.17 -10.87
CA ILE A 183 -11.80 -7.83 -10.67
C ILE A 183 -12.51 -7.87 -12.02
N GLU A 184 -12.82 -9.07 -12.49
CA GLU A 184 -13.45 -9.31 -13.79
C GLU A 184 -14.83 -9.97 -13.59
N VAL A 185 -15.89 -9.41 -14.19
CA VAL A 185 -17.22 -10.02 -14.24
C VAL A 185 -17.52 -10.36 -15.69
N ASP A 186 -17.85 -11.62 -15.96
CA ASP A 186 -18.06 -12.15 -17.31
C ASP A 186 -16.90 -11.86 -18.27
N GLY A 187 -15.68 -11.87 -17.71
CA GLY A 187 -14.42 -11.59 -18.44
C GLY A 187 -14.16 -10.10 -18.72
N GLN A 188 -15.02 -9.19 -18.25
CA GLN A 188 -14.80 -7.74 -18.37
C GLN A 188 -14.23 -7.18 -17.06
N PRO A 189 -13.13 -6.40 -17.10
CA PRO A 189 -12.59 -5.76 -15.90
C PRO A 189 -13.55 -4.68 -15.40
N VAL A 190 -13.98 -4.78 -14.14
CA VAL A 190 -14.92 -3.85 -13.50
C VAL A 190 -14.26 -3.01 -12.41
N ALA A 191 -13.22 -3.53 -11.76
CA ALA A 191 -12.51 -2.81 -10.70
C ALA A 191 -11.06 -3.31 -10.56
N GLN A 192 -10.25 -2.58 -9.77
CA GLN A 192 -8.94 -3.03 -9.31
C GLN A 192 -8.86 -2.90 -7.79
N VAL A 193 -8.29 -3.90 -7.15
CA VAL A 193 -8.06 -3.93 -5.71
C VAL A 193 -6.59 -4.19 -5.44
N GLY A 194 -6.04 -3.58 -4.41
CA GLY A 194 -4.69 -3.90 -3.96
C GLY A 194 -4.64 -4.12 -2.47
N PRO A 195 -3.48 -3.92 -1.83
CA PRO A 195 -3.29 -4.42 -0.48
C PRO A 195 -4.21 -3.72 0.52
N GLY A 196 -4.54 -4.46 1.57
CA GLY A 196 -5.55 -4.19 2.59
C GLY A 196 -7.00 -4.49 2.18
N ALA A 197 -7.29 -4.63 0.88
CA ALA A 197 -8.60 -5.10 0.43
C ALA A 197 -8.86 -6.56 0.83
N ILE A 198 -10.10 -6.87 1.19
CA ILE A 198 -10.56 -8.24 1.41
C ILE A 198 -11.34 -8.72 0.19
N ILE A 199 -10.88 -9.82 -0.42
CA ILE A 199 -11.49 -10.41 -1.61
C ILE A 199 -12.14 -11.76 -1.33
N GLY A 200 -13.26 -12.03 -2.01
CA GLY A 200 -13.99 -13.27 -1.91
C GLY A 200 -15.03 -13.31 -0.79
N GLU A 201 -15.19 -12.20 -0.09
CA GLU A 201 -16.20 -11.93 0.94
C GLU A 201 -17.64 -12.11 0.42
N ARG A 202 -17.91 -11.75 -0.83
CA ARG A 202 -19.26 -11.85 -1.42
C ARG A 202 -19.78 -13.28 -1.47
N ALA A 203 -18.94 -14.23 -1.88
CA ALA A 203 -19.32 -15.65 -1.93
C ALA A 203 -19.66 -16.21 -0.53
N VAL A 204 -19.02 -15.66 0.51
CA VAL A 204 -19.26 -16.02 1.91
C VAL A 204 -20.59 -15.48 2.43
N VAL A 205 -20.93 -14.24 2.06
CA VAL A 205 -22.19 -13.56 2.43
C VAL A 205 -23.38 -14.14 1.66
N GLU A 206 -23.24 -14.31 0.35
CA GLU A 206 -24.31 -14.73 -0.56
C GLU A 206 -24.48 -16.26 -0.61
N LYS A 207 -23.73 -17.01 0.22
CA LYS A 207 -23.78 -18.49 0.39
C LYS A 207 -23.80 -19.22 -0.96
N GLY A 208 -22.97 -18.76 -1.90
CA GLY A 208 -23.07 -19.11 -3.31
C GLY A 208 -21.71 -19.28 -4.01
N SER A 209 -21.75 -19.32 -5.34
CA SER A 209 -20.57 -19.34 -6.19
C SER A 209 -19.86 -17.99 -6.22
N ARG A 210 -18.59 -17.98 -6.64
CA ARG A 210 -17.82 -16.74 -6.83
C ARG A 210 -18.50 -15.84 -7.88
N THR A 211 -18.72 -14.58 -7.54
CA THR A 211 -19.43 -13.61 -8.40
C THR A 211 -18.53 -12.95 -9.43
N ALA A 212 -17.21 -13.00 -9.25
CA ALA A 212 -16.22 -12.39 -10.14
C ALA A 212 -14.92 -13.22 -10.16
N THR A 213 -14.15 -13.05 -11.22
CA THR A 213 -12.78 -13.54 -11.35
C THR A 213 -11.81 -12.51 -10.79
N VAL A 214 -10.86 -12.94 -9.98
CA VAL A 214 -9.83 -12.09 -9.38
C VAL A 214 -8.47 -12.49 -9.94
N ARG A 215 -7.89 -11.62 -10.77
CA ARG A 215 -6.66 -11.89 -11.54
C ARG A 215 -5.53 -10.98 -11.10
N ALA A 216 -4.36 -11.55 -10.80
CA ALA A 216 -3.18 -10.77 -10.45
C ALA A 216 -2.67 -10.00 -11.68
N ILE A 217 -2.56 -8.67 -11.59
CA ILE A 217 -1.97 -7.83 -12.65
C ILE A 217 -0.52 -7.41 -12.33
N THR A 218 -0.10 -7.59 -11.08
CA THR A 218 1.29 -7.59 -10.63
C THR A 218 1.64 -8.93 -9.98
N ALA A 219 2.88 -9.11 -9.50
CA ALA A 219 3.11 -10.13 -8.48
C ALA A 219 2.34 -9.72 -7.21
N CYS A 220 1.64 -10.65 -6.58
CA CYS A 220 0.80 -10.38 -5.43
C CYS A 220 1.11 -11.33 -4.27
N ARG A 221 0.81 -10.87 -3.06
CA ARG A 221 0.86 -11.68 -1.86
C ARG A 221 -0.45 -11.52 -1.10
N VAL A 222 -1.04 -12.63 -0.70
CA VAL A 222 -2.31 -12.66 0.02
C VAL A 222 -2.18 -13.51 1.27
N VAL A 223 -3.06 -13.31 2.24
CA VAL A 223 -3.23 -14.23 3.36
C VAL A 223 -4.69 -14.62 3.45
N ARG A 224 -4.95 -15.88 3.77
CA ARG A 224 -6.32 -16.33 3.96
C ARG A 224 -6.91 -15.63 5.18
N VAL A 225 -8.17 -15.23 5.08
CA VAL A 225 -8.96 -14.69 6.19
C VAL A 225 -9.91 -15.79 6.69
N PRO A 226 -9.62 -16.41 7.84
CA PRO A 226 -10.56 -17.33 8.47
C PRO A 226 -11.88 -16.65 8.82
N ARG A 227 -13.00 -17.34 8.58
CA ARG A 227 -14.36 -16.88 8.94
C ARG A 227 -14.51 -16.43 10.40
N ARG A 228 -13.69 -16.95 11.32
CA ARG A 228 -13.72 -16.53 12.74
C ARG A 228 -13.35 -15.05 12.96
N TYR A 229 -12.69 -14.42 12.00
CA TYR A 229 -12.28 -13.03 12.12
C TYR A 229 -13.29 -12.05 11.54
N ALA A 230 -14.30 -12.50 10.79
CA ALA A 230 -15.29 -11.62 10.18
C ALA A 230 -16.68 -12.26 10.27
N ASP A 231 -17.59 -11.65 11.02
CA ASP A 231 -18.96 -12.13 11.13
C ASP A 231 -19.83 -11.80 9.89
N GLU A 232 -21.05 -12.36 9.79
CA GLU A 232 -21.92 -12.12 8.62
C GLU A 232 -22.27 -10.64 8.42
N ARG A 233 -22.29 -9.83 9.49
CA ARG A 233 -22.62 -8.39 9.42
C ARG A 233 -21.43 -7.61 8.89
N GLU A 234 -20.25 -7.83 9.44
CA GLU A 234 -18.99 -7.21 8.99
C GLU A 234 -18.74 -7.51 7.50
N LEU A 235 -18.88 -8.77 7.10
CA LEU A 235 -18.73 -9.17 5.69
C LEU A 235 -19.77 -8.51 4.77
N SER A 236 -20.99 -8.31 5.25
CA SER A 236 -22.04 -7.61 4.49
C SER A 236 -21.75 -6.12 4.32
N GLU A 237 -21.09 -5.48 5.29
CA GLU A 237 -20.68 -4.08 5.20
C GLU A 237 -19.56 -3.91 4.17
N ILE A 238 -18.55 -4.77 4.18
CA ILE A 238 -17.47 -4.80 3.16
C ILE A 238 -18.06 -5.04 1.76
N ALA A 239 -18.90 -6.07 1.61
CA ALA A 239 -19.52 -6.41 0.32
C ALA A 239 -20.38 -5.26 -0.25
N ARG A 240 -21.01 -4.44 0.60
CA ARG A 240 -21.75 -3.24 0.18
C ARG A 240 -20.83 -2.11 -0.25
N GLY A 241 -19.68 -1.96 0.41
CA GLY A 241 -18.63 -1.00 0.02
C GLY A 241 -18.15 -1.26 -1.40
N HIS A 242 -17.67 -2.48 -1.68
CA HIS A 242 -17.18 -2.85 -3.01
C HIS A 242 -18.23 -2.71 -4.12
N ARG A 243 -19.52 -2.99 -3.83
CA ARG A 243 -20.60 -2.82 -4.81
C ARG A 243 -20.82 -1.36 -5.24
N ARG A 244 -20.52 -0.38 -4.38
CA ARG A 244 -20.66 1.04 -4.73
C ARG A 244 -19.51 1.54 -5.59
N GLU A 245 -18.35 0.91 -5.51
CA GLU A 245 -17.18 1.23 -6.34
C GLU A 245 -17.27 0.64 -7.75
N GLU A 246 -18.15 -0.35 -7.95
CA GLU A 246 -18.47 -0.97 -9.25
C GLU A 246 -19.50 -0.16 -10.09
N ALA A 247 -20.14 0.88 -9.53
CA ALA A 247 -21.31 1.57 -10.10
C ALA A 247 -21.03 2.95 -10.70
#